data_AF-A0A7W7CI38-F1
#
_entry.id   AF-A0A7W7CI38-F1
#
_cell.length_a   1.000
_cell.length_b   1.000
_cell.length_c   1.000
_cell.angle_alpha   90.00
_cell.angle_beta   90.00
_cell.angle_gamma   90.00
#
_symmetry.space_group_name_H-M   'P 1'
#
loop_
_entity.id
_entity.type
_entity.pdbx_description
1 polymer ?
#
loop_
_entity_poly.entity_id
_entity_poly.type
_entity_poly.pdbx_seq_one_letter_code
_entity_poly.pdbx_strand_id
1 'polypeptide(L)' 'MSADERPLIDLSRDPNPGKPDHALPEGAPRHPLIDLSRDPNPGIADHARPDDED' A
#
# COMPACT_ATOMS: atom_id res chain seq x y z
N MET A 1 -31.64 -6.23 -2.08
CA MET A 1 -30.50 -5.31 -1.85
C MET A 1 -29.52 -5.55 -2.98
N SER A 2 -29.29 -4.56 -3.83
CA SER A 2 -28.32 -4.66 -4.93
C SER A 2 -26.91 -4.80 -4.32
N ALA A 3 -26.04 -5.59 -4.95
CA ALA A 3 -24.69 -5.85 -4.44
C ALA A 3 -23.75 -4.63 -4.48
N ASP A 4 -24.17 -3.52 -5.10
CA ASP A 4 -23.32 -2.36 -5.38
C ASP A 4 -23.43 -1.18 -4.41
N GLU A 5 -24.31 -1.22 -3.42
CA GLU A 5 -24.44 -0.12 -2.45
C GLU A 5 -23.55 -0.36 -1.22
N ARG A 6 -22.23 -0.35 -1.41
CA ARG A 6 -21.34 -0.22 -0.25
C ARG A 6 -21.49 1.19 0.32
N PRO A 7 -21.72 1.36 1.63
CA PRO A 7 -21.82 2.69 2.22
C PRO A 7 -20.50 3.45 2.04
N LEU A 8 -20.60 4.75 1.72
CA LEU A 8 -19.45 5.65 1.68
C LEU A 8 -18.82 5.71 3.08
N ILE A 9 -17.53 5.42 3.17
CA ILE A 9 -16.77 5.49 4.42
C ILE A 9 -16.52 6.98 4.76
N ASP A 10 -16.94 7.42 5.94
CA ASP A 10 -16.69 8.77 6.47
C ASP A 10 -15.25 8.88 6.99
N LEU A 11 -14.34 9.33 6.13
CA LEU A 11 -12.92 9.50 6.47
C LEU A 11 -12.63 10.74 7.35
N SER A 12 -13.62 11.60 7.61
CA SER A 12 -13.40 12.83 8.38
C SER A 12 -13.07 12.59 9.86
N ARG A 13 -13.38 11.39 10.36
CA ARG A 13 -13.14 10.97 11.74
C ARG A 13 -11.84 10.19 11.93
N ASP A 14 -11.16 9.88 10.84
CA ASP A 14 -9.89 9.17 10.87
C ASP A 14 -8.81 10.11 11.44
N PRO A 15 -8.13 9.74 12.54
CA PRO A 15 -7.01 10.53 13.06
C PRO A 15 -5.81 10.56 12.10
N ASN A 16 -5.73 9.63 11.14
CA ASN A 16 -4.66 9.51 10.15
C ASN A 16 -5.21 9.40 8.71
N PRO A 17 -6.02 10.38 8.24
CA PRO A 17 -6.70 10.27 6.97
C PRO A 17 -5.69 10.12 5.82
N GLY A 18 -5.91 9.10 4.98
CA GLY A 18 -5.05 8.80 3.84
C GLY A 18 -3.76 8.05 4.17
N LYS A 19 -3.54 7.66 5.43
CA LYS A 19 -2.43 6.79 5.83
C LYS A 19 -2.94 5.40 6.20
N PRO A 20 -2.44 4.32 5.56
CA PRO A 20 -2.78 2.98 5.98
C PRO A 20 -2.23 2.68 7.38
N ASP A 21 -3.00 2.00 8.24
CA ASP A 21 -2.58 1.64 9.61
C ASP A 21 -1.34 0.72 9.66
N HIS A 22 -1.07 0.04 8.55
CA HIS A 22 0.07 -0.86 8.35
C HIS A 22 1.27 -0.16 7.70
N ALA A 23 1.15 1.13 7.35
CA ALA A 23 2.26 1.90 6.81
C ALA A 23 3.25 2.23 7.93
N LEU A 24 4.53 1.94 7.69
CA LEU A 24 5.60 2.39 8.56
C LEU A 24 5.88 3.90 8.34
N PRO A 25 6.38 4.62 9.35
CA PRO A 25 6.83 6.00 9.17
C PRO A 25 7.90 6.14 8.07
N GLU A 26 8.00 7.32 7.46
CA GLU A 26 9.09 7.61 6.54
C GLU A 26 10.45 7.43 7.21
N GLY A 27 11.37 6.78 6.49
CA GLY A 27 12.72 6.48 7.00
C GLY A 27 12.78 5.36 8.04
N ALA A 28 11.66 4.68 8.34
CA ALA A 28 11.69 3.50 9.21
C ALA A 28 12.67 2.44 8.66
N PRO A 29 13.42 1.76 9.53
CA PRO A 29 14.33 0.71 9.08
C PRO A 29 13.56 -0.44 8.44
N ARG A 30 14.18 -1.08 7.45
CA ARG A 30 13.61 -2.27 6.81
C ARG A 30 13.42 -3.36 7.86
N HIS A 31 12.28 -4.05 7.78
CA HIS A 31 12.02 -5.17 8.69
C HIS A 31 13.09 -6.27 8.46
N PRO A 32 13.64 -6.91 9.52
CA PRO A 32 14.73 -7.88 9.37
C PRO A 32 14.38 -9.10 8.50
N LEU A 33 13.10 -9.43 8.39
CA LEU A 33 12.61 -10.53 7.55
C LEU A 33 12.56 -10.19 6.06
N ILE A 34 12.70 -8.91 5.69
CA ILE A 34 12.72 -8.48 4.29
C ILE A 34 14.14 -8.65 3.77
N ASP A 35 14.36 -9.70 2.97
CA ASP A 35 15.62 -9.93 2.26
C ASP A 35 15.47 -9.62 0.77
N LEU A 36 15.84 -8.39 0.41
CA LEU A 36 15.82 -7.95 -0.97
C LEU A 36 16.89 -8.59 -1.86
N SER A 37 17.94 -9.19 -1.28
CA SER A 37 19.04 -9.72 -2.09
C SER A 37 18.63 -10.93 -2.94
N ARG A 38 17.54 -11.60 -2.55
CA ARG A 38 16.95 -12.74 -3.25
C ARG A 38 15.78 -12.37 -4.15
N ASP A 39 15.29 -11.15 -4.05
CA ASP A 39 14.19 -10.66 -4.87
C ASP A 39 14.72 -10.44 -6.30
N PRO A 40 14.17 -11.11 -7.33
CA PRO A 40 14.58 -10.88 -8.71
C PRO A 40 14.21 -9.47 -9.21
N ASN A 41 13.21 -8.83 -8.60
CA ASN A 41 12.69 -7.52 -9.00
C ASN A 41 12.74 -6.52 -7.83
N PRO A 42 13.92 -6.27 -7.25
CA PRO A 42 14.02 -5.48 -6.03
C PRO A 42 13.56 -4.04 -6.29
N GLY A 43 12.58 -3.59 -5.51
CA GLY A 43 12.00 -2.24 -5.63
C GLY A 43 10.85 -2.12 -6.61
N ILE A 44 10.46 -3.20 -7.29
CA ILE A 44 9.26 -3.26 -8.12
C ILE A 44 8.17 -3.97 -7.31
N ALA A 45 7.03 -3.32 -7.10
CA ALA A 45 5.90 -3.97 -6.46
C ALA A 45 5.26 -4.95 -7.45
N ASP A 46 5.06 -6.21 -7.05
CA ASP A 46 4.41 -7.26 -7.88
C ASP A 46 2.96 -6.93 -8.26
N HIS A 47 2.39 -5.86 -7.69
CA HIS A 47 1.03 -5.40 -7.93
C HIS A 47 1.00 -4.01 -8.59
N ALA A 48 2.16 -3.42 -8.88
CA ALA A 48 2.20 -2.23 -9.71
C ALA A 48 1.61 -2.60 -11.07
N ARG A 49 0.77 -1.72 -11.60
CA ARG A 49 0.51 -1.79 -13.05
C ARG A 49 1.84 -1.58 -13.76
N PRO A 50 2.04 -2.24 -14.92
CA PRO A 50 3.13 -1.85 -15.80
C PRO A 50 3.07 -0.34 -15.99
N ASP A 51 4.21 0.34 -15.95
CA ASP A 51 4.26 1.71 -16.43
C ASP A 51 3.84 1.67 -17.91
N ASP A 52 2.92 2.55 -18.31
CA ASP A 52 2.57 2.70 -19.71
C ASP A 52 3.85 3.17 -20.44
N GLU A 53 4.49 2.25 -21.16
CA GLU A 53 5.68 2.53 -21.97
C GLU A 53 5.25 3.40 -23.18
N ASP A 54 5.74 4.65 -23.24
CA ASP A 54 5.74 5.50 -24.45
C ASP A 54 6.86 5.07 -25.44
#